data_AF-A0ABD5T8X2-F1
#
_entry.id   AF-A0ABD5T8X2-F1
#
_cell.length_a   1.000
_cell.length_b   1.000
_cell.length_c   1.000
_cell.angle_alpha   90.00
_cell.angle_beta   90.00
_cell.angle_gamma   90.00
#
_symmetry.space_group_name_H-M   'P 1'
#
loop_
_entity.id
_entity.type
_entity.pdbx_description
1 polymer ?
#
loop_
_entity_poly.entity_id
_entity_poly.type
_entity_poly.pdbx_seq_one_letter_code
_entity_poly.pdbx_strand_id
1 'polypeptide(L)'
;MSRTRLFGSLCALVFLVNFARVVFAPLVGEFIGEFGIGEGTAGLIVTLAWLGSAAPRIPAGWALTRFSRQFVVLASGAVVTL
;
A
#
# COMPACT_ATOMS: atom_id res chain seq x y z
N MET A 1 7.23 13.10 -24.28
CA MET A 1 6.22 13.30 -23.21
C MET A 1 6.28 14.73 -22.72
N SER A 2 5.16 15.45 -22.57
CA SER A 2 5.19 16.79 -21.96
C SER A 2 5.39 16.68 -20.44
N ARG A 3 6.14 17.61 -19.85
CA ARG A 3 6.45 17.64 -18.40
C ARG A 3 5.18 17.60 -17.55
N THR A 4 4.12 18.25 -18.02
CA THR A 4 2.80 18.29 -17.38
C THR A 4 2.14 16.92 -17.31
N ARG A 5 2.27 16.10 -18.37
CA ARG A 5 1.68 14.75 -18.42
C ARG A 5 2.38 13.80 -17.45
N LEU A 6 3.72 13.89 -17.35
CA LEU A 6 4.50 13.14 -16.36
C LEU A 6 4.12 13.55 -14.94
N PHE A 7 4.14 14.86 -14.66
CA PHE A 7 3.82 15.40 -13.34
C PHE A 7 2.40 15.01 -12.89
N GLY A 8 1.40 15.16 -13.77
CA GLY A 8 0.04 14.73 -13.49
C GLY A 8 -0.07 13.24 -13.18
N SER A 9 0.64 12.39 -13.92
CA SER A 9 0.64 10.94 -13.66
C SER A 9 1.27 10.57 -12.31
N LEU A 10 2.33 11.27 -11.89
CA LEU A 10 2.96 11.07 -10.59
C LEU A 10 2.05 11.54 -9.45
N CYS A 11 1.42 12.70 -9.59
CA CYS A 11 0.44 13.19 -8.61
C CYS A 11 -0.73 12.23 -8.46
N ALA A 12 -1.29 11.73 -9.57
CA ALA A 12 -2.36 10.75 -9.56
C ALA A 12 -1.95 9.47 -8.85
N LEU A 13 -0.75 8.94 -9.14
CA LEU A 13 -0.22 7.74 -8.48
C LEU A 13 -0.06 7.96 -6.96
N VAL A 14 0.53 9.08 -6.54
CA VAL A 14 0.71 9.41 -5.12
C VAL A 14 -0.63 9.59 -4.42
N PHE A 15 -1.60 10.24 -5.09
CA PHE A 15 -2.96 10.37 -4.58
C PHE A 15 -3.60 9.00 -4.37
N LEU A 16 -3.62 8.14 -5.39
CA LEU A 16 -4.19 6.79 -5.31
C LEU A 16 -3.59 5.96 -4.17
N VAL A 17 -2.26 5.99 -4.02
CA VAL A 17 -1.55 5.23 -2.98
C VAL A 17 -1.87 5.75 -1.56
N ASN A 18 -2.12 7.06 -1.40
CA ASN A 18 -2.43 7.65 -0.09
C ASN A 18 -3.92 7.77 0.19
N PHE A 19 -4.78 7.75 -0.83
CA PHE A 19 -6.23 7.86 -0.70
C PHE A 19 -6.79 6.78 0.22
N ALA A 20 -6.27 5.56 0.13
CA ALA A 20 -6.61 4.47 1.03
C ALA A 20 -6.43 4.86 2.51
N ARG A 21 -5.36 5.59 2.87
CA ARG A 21 -5.14 6.03 4.27
C ARG A 21 -6.19 7.02 4.74
N VAL A 22 -6.59 7.93 3.87
CA VAL A 22 -7.56 8.98 4.18
C VAL A 22 -8.95 8.37 4.37
N VAL A 23 -9.34 7.44 3.50
CA VAL A 23 -10.66 6.78 3.58
C VAL A 23 -10.75 5.81 4.74
N PHE A 24 -9.66 5.12 5.10
CA PHE A 24 -9.67 4.17 6.22
C PHE A 24 -9.74 4.85 7.59
N ALA A 25 -9.25 6.08 7.75
CA ALA A 25 -9.23 6.77 9.05
C ALA A 25 -10.61 6.84 9.74
N PRO A 26 -11.70 7.31 9.10
CA PRO A 26 -13.03 7.32 9.73
C PRO A 26 -13.62 5.91 9.94
N LEU A 27 -13.22 4.91 9.14
CA LEU A 27 -13.75 3.54 9.21
C LEU A 27 -13.25 2.76 10.43
N VAL A 28 -12.18 3.23 11.09
CA VAL A 28 -11.63 2.55 12.27
C VAL A 28 -12.66 2.46 13.41
N GLY A 29 -13.47 3.50 13.61
CA GLY A 29 -14.53 3.51 14.62
C GLY A 29 -15.61 2.45 14.36
N GLU A 30 -16.02 2.31 13.09
CA GLU A 30 -16.98 1.28 12.68
C GLU A 30 -16.42 -0.14 12.88
N PHE A 31 -15.13 -0.37 12.57
CA PHE A 31 -14.49 -1.65 12.83
C PHE A 31 -14.39 -1.98 14.32
N ILE A 32 -14.15 -0.98 15.17
CA ILE A 32 -14.16 -1.14 16.63
C ILE A 32 -15.54 -1.59 17.11
N GLY A 33 -16.60 -0.91 16.64
CA GLY A 33 -17.98 -1.21 17.01
C GLY A 33 -18.44 -2.59 16.54
N GLU A 34 -18.20 -2.93 15.27
CA GLU A 34 -18.69 -4.17 14.66
C GLU A 34 -17.93 -5.41 15.17
N PHE A 35 -16.61 -5.32 15.31
CA PHE A 35 -15.78 -6.46 15.76
C PHE A 35 -15.60 -6.53 17.28
N GLY A 36 -16.10 -5.55 18.03
CA GLY A 36 -15.97 -5.49 19.49
C GLY A 36 -14.52 -5.42 19.98
N ILE A 37 -13.61 -4.90 19.16
CA ILE A 37 -12.18 -4.82 19.47
C ILE A 37 -11.85 -3.51 20.21
N GLY A 38 -10.94 -3.55 21.17
CA GLY A 38 -10.50 -2.34 21.87
C GLY A 38 -9.71 -1.38 20.95
N GLU A 39 -9.73 -0.08 21.24
CA GLU A 39 -9.05 0.96 20.44
C GLU A 39 -7.56 0.67 20.21
N GLY A 40 -6.85 0.16 21.24
CA GLY A 40 -5.44 -0.22 21.11
C GLY A 40 -5.20 -1.39 20.15
N THR A 41 -6.13 -2.34 20.08
CA THR A 41 -6.05 -3.46 19.13
C THR A 41 -6.32 -2.97 17.71
N ALA A 42 -7.31 -2.11 17.53
CA ALA A 42 -7.58 -1.48 16.24
C ALA A 42 -6.38 -0.65 15.74
N GLY A 43 -5.77 0.16 16.61
CA GLY A 43 -4.56 0.93 16.29
C GLY A 43 -3.37 0.04 15.90
N LEU A 44 -3.19 -1.10 16.58
CA LEU A 44 -2.18 -2.09 16.24
C LEU A 44 -2.43 -2.73 14.87
N ILE A 45 -3.66 -3.15 14.58
CA ILE A 45 -4.06 -3.72 13.28
C ILE A 45 -3.80 -2.72 12.16
N VAL A 46 -4.23 -1.46 12.33
CA VAL A 46 -4.01 -0.39 11.34
C VAL A 46 -2.51 -0.19 11.10
N THR A 47 -1.71 -0.15 12.16
CA THR A 47 -0.24 -0.04 12.06
C THR A 47 0.37 -1.20 11.29
N LEU A 48 -0.05 -2.44 11.61
CA LEU A 48 0.42 -3.64 10.93
C LEU A 48 0.00 -3.68 9.46
N ALA A 49 -1.20 -3.23 9.12
CA ALA A 49 -1.65 -3.13 7.74
C ALA A 49 -0.78 -2.17 6.93
N TRP A 50 -0.46 -0.99 7.49
CA TRP A 50 0.43 -0.03 6.81
C TRP A 50 1.88 -0.51 6.73
N LEU A 51 2.37 -1.15 7.79
CA LEU A 51 3.70 -1.76 7.81
C LEU A 51 3.80 -2.88 6.77
N GLY A 52 2.80 -3.76 6.71
CA GLY A 52 2.70 -4.82 5.72
C GLY A 52 2.60 -4.30 4.29
N SER A 53 1.93 -3.16 4.07
CA SER A 53 1.91 -2.49 2.75
C SER A 53 3.25 -1.84 2.39
N ALA A 54 4.01 -1.37 3.39
CA ALA A 54 5.30 -0.72 3.18
C ALA A 54 6.45 -1.72 3.04
N ALA A 55 6.40 -2.85 3.76
CA ALA A 55 7.46 -3.83 3.84
C ALA A 55 7.89 -4.38 2.46
N PRO A 56 7.00 -4.73 1.51
CA PRO A 56 7.38 -5.23 0.18
C PRO A 56 8.17 -4.23 -0.66
N ARG A 57 8.11 -2.93 -0.35
CA ARG A 57 8.77 -1.89 -1.16
C ARG A 57 10.29 -2.00 -1.10
N ILE A 58 10.83 -2.42 0.05
CA ILE A 58 12.28 -2.61 0.24
C ILE A 58 12.81 -3.81 -0.56
N PRO A 59 12.30 -5.05 -0.40
CA PRO A 59 12.76 -6.20 -1.17
C PRO A 59 12.43 -6.05 -2.66
N ALA A 60 11.32 -5.42 -3.04
CA ALA A 60 11.03 -5.13 -4.46
C ALA A 60 12.07 -4.18 -5.05
N GLY A 61 12.44 -3.12 -4.31
CA GLY A 61 13.51 -2.20 -4.70
C GLY A 61 14.85 -2.92 -4.88
N TRP A 62 15.21 -3.81 -3.95
CA TRP A 62 16.40 -4.64 -4.06
C TRP A 62 16.33 -5.62 -5.25
N ALA A 63 15.21 -6.31 -5.45
CA ALA A 63 15.04 -7.29 -6.51
C ALA A 63 15.18 -6.66 -7.90
N LEU A 64 14.71 -5.43 -8.10
CA LEU A 64 14.87 -4.68 -9.35
C LEU A 64 16.32 -4.31 -9.67
N THR A 65 17.24 -4.37 -8.69
CA THR A 65 18.69 -4.20 -8.94
C THR A 65 19.37 -5.47 -9.43
N ARG A 66 18.76 -6.64 -9.18
CA ARG A 66 19.39 -7.96 -9.37
C ARG A 66 18.71 -8.83 -10.42
N PHE A 67 17.43 -8.59 -10.70
CA PHE A 67 16.61 -9.37 -11.64
C PHE A 67 15.98 -8.48 -12.72
N SER A 68 15.49 -9.10 -13.80
CA SER A 68 14.77 -8.37 -14.85
C SER A 68 13.46 -7.79 -14.32
N ARG A 69 13.08 -6.60 -14.81
CA ARG A 69 11.84 -5.91 -14.39
C ARG A 69 10.60 -6.77 -14.59
N GLN A 70 10.54 -7.50 -15.71
CA GLN A 70 9.41 -8.37 -16.04
C GLN A 70 9.23 -9.48 -15.01
N PHE A 71 10.33 -10.12 -14.58
CA PHE A 71 10.30 -11.16 -13.57
C PHE A 71 9.79 -10.65 -12.23
N VAL A 72 10.30 -9.50 -11.77
CA VAL A 72 9.88 -8.90 -10.49
C VAL A 72 8.39 -8.52 -10.50
N VAL A 73 7.89 -7.98 -11.61
CA VAL A 73 6.47 -7.63 -11.77
C VAL A 73 5.58 -8.88 -11.72
N LEU A 74 5.94 -9.93 -12.48
CA LEU A 74 5.17 -11.19 -12.49
C LEU A 74 5.19 -11.88 -11.12
N ALA A 75 6.35 -11.95 -10.47
CA ALA A 75 6.48 -12.52 -9.13
C ALA A 75 5.65 -11.74 -8.10
N SER A 76 5.68 -10.40 -8.15
CA SER A 76 4.87 -9.56 -7.26
C SER A 76 3.37 -9.78 -7.48
N GLY A 77 2.93 -9.89 -8.74
CA GLY A 77 1.53 -10.19 -9.07
C GLY A 77 1.11 -11.58 -8.59
N ALA A 78 1.97 -12.59 -8.74
CA ALA A 78 1.71 -13.94 -8.24
C ALA A 78 1.56 -13.97 -6.71
N VAL A 79 2.43 -13.27 -5.97
CA VAL A 79 2.35 -13.16 -4.51
C VAL A 79 1.06 -12.51 -4.02
N VAL A 80 0.51 -11.55 -4.76
CA VAL A 80 -0.77 -10.90 -4.39
C VAL A 80 -1.98 -11.78 -4.74
N THR A 81 -1.84 -12.66 -5.72
CA THR A 81 -2.93 -13.52 -6.19
C THR A 81 -3.07 -14.80 -5.35
N LEU A 82 -1.96 -15.31 -4.83
CA LEU A 82 -1.89 -16.47 -3.95
C LEU A 82 -2.21 -16.10 -2.50
#